data_AF-A0A962AF84-F1
#
_entry.id   AF-A0A962AF84-F1
#
_cell.length_a   1.000
_cell.length_b   1.000
_cell.length_c   1.000
_cell.angle_alpha   90.00
_cell.angle_beta   90.00
_cell.angle_gamma   90.00
#
_symmetry.space_group_name_H-M   'P 1'
#
loop_
_entity.id
_entity.type
_entity.pdbx_description
1 polymer ?
#
loop_
_entity_poly.entity_id
_entity_poly.type
_entity_poly.pdbx_seq_one_letter_code
_entity_poly.pdbx_strand_id
1 'polypeptide(L)' 'RDEAPMLFIGEEVGTRTGPRVDIAVDPLEGTTLCAKDMPGSIAVMAMAEAGTLLNAP' A
#
# COMPACT_ATOMS: atom_id res chain seq x y z
N ARG A 1 11.77 -9.71 8.18
CA ARG A 1 10.64 -8.99 8.81
C ARG A 1 10.94 -7.54 8.53
N ASP A 2 10.26 -6.97 7.54
CA ASP A 2 10.65 -5.69 6.94
C ASP A 2 10.71 -4.55 7.95
N GLU A 3 11.73 -3.72 7.79
CA GLU A 3 12.05 -2.55 8.60
C GLU A 3 11.27 -1.31 8.11
N ALA A 4 9.98 -1.46 7.79
CA ALA A 4 9.17 -0.34 7.33
C ALA A 4 8.63 0.46 8.53
N PRO A 5 9.04 1.74 8.73
CA PRO A 5 8.56 2.55 9.85
C PRO A 5 7.13 3.07 9.68
N MET A 6 6.59 3.01 8.46
CA MET A 6 5.24 3.46 8.09
C MET A 6 4.67 2.53 7.02
N LEU A 7 3.36 2.41 6.97
CA LEU A 7 2.59 1.56 6.07
C LEU A 7 3.07 0.10 6.09
N PHE A 8 3.45 -0.40 7.26
CA PHE A 8 3.93 -1.77 7.40
C PHE A 8 2.77 -2.77 7.35
N ILE A 9 3.08 -4.02 6.99
CA ILE A 9 2.06 -5.08 6.93
C ILE A 9 1.41 -5.27 8.30
N GLY A 10 0.10 -5.03 8.35
CA GLY A 10 -0.71 -5.11 9.57
C GLY A 10 -0.86 -3.79 10.35
N GLU A 11 -0.33 -2.68 9.83
CA GLU A 11 -0.63 -1.36 10.39
C GLU A 11 -2.12 -1.03 10.30
N GLU A 12 -2.71 -0.58 11.41
CA GLU A 12 -4.10 -0.12 11.43
C GLU A 12 -4.20 1.35 11.02
N VAL A 13 -4.91 1.63 9.92
CA VAL A 13 -5.10 2.99 9.38
C VAL A 13 -6.59 3.38 9.33
N GLY A 14 -6.86 4.66 9.11
CA GLY A 14 -8.21 5.23 8.99
C GLY A 14 -8.80 5.71 10.33
N THR A 15 -10.05 6.18 10.29
CA THR A 15 -10.74 6.79 11.44
C THR A 15 -11.38 5.77 12.40
N ARG A 16 -11.21 4.47 12.14
CA ARG A 16 -11.83 3.36 12.88
C ARG A 16 -13.37 3.35 12.85
N THR A 17 -13.95 4.00 11.85
CA THR A 17 -15.40 4.03 11.62
C THR A 17 -15.75 3.39 10.28
N GLY A 18 -16.69 2.44 10.25
CA GLY A 18 -17.12 1.77 9.03
C GLY A 18 -16.70 0.29 8.96
N PRO A 19 -16.93 -0.37 7.81
CA PRO A 19 -16.56 -1.78 7.63
C PRO A 19 -15.05 -1.97 7.65
N ARG A 20 -14.61 -3.14 8.13
CA ARG A 20 -13.22 -3.56 8.04
C ARG A 20 -12.90 -3.93 6.59
N VAL A 21 -11.77 -3.43 6.11
CA VAL A 21 -11.27 -3.66 4.75
C VAL A 21 -9.79 -3.97 4.82
N ASP A 22 -9.31 -4.75 3.85
CA ASP A 22 -7.88 -4.88 3.61
C ASP A 22 -7.44 -3.78 2.67
N ILE A 23 -6.23 -3.26 2.89
CA ILE A 23 -5.63 -2.21 2.09
C ILE A 23 -4.26 -2.71 1.61
N ALA A 24 -4.03 -2.63 0.31
CA ALA A 24 -2.70 -2.75 -0.28
C ALA A 24 -2.30 -1.39 -0.86
N VAL A 25 -1.08 -0.96 -0.57
CA VAL A 25 -0.54 0.33 -1.02
C VAL A 25 0.83 0.14 -1.63
N ASP A 26 1.08 0.89 -2.69
CA ASP A 26 2.41 1.21 -3.15
C ASP A 26 2.49 2.74 -3.31
N PRO A 27 3.03 3.45 -2.29
CA PRO A 27 3.05 4.91 -2.31
C PRO A 27 3.77 5.51 -3.52
N LEU A 28 4.75 4.78 -4.07
CA LEU A 28 5.48 5.18 -5.26
C LEU A 28 6.06 3.95 -5.96
N GLU A 29 5.31 3.41 -6.91
CA GLU A 29 5.81 2.41 -7.82
C GLU A 29 6.70 3.09 -8.88
N GLY A 30 7.86 2.48 -9.15
CA GLY A 30 8.86 3.05 -10.05
C GLY A 30 9.61 4.25 -9.44
N THR A 31 10.08 4.14 -8.19
CA THR A 31 10.87 5.17 -7.48
C THR A 31 12.00 5.78 -8.32
N THR A 32 12.73 4.96 -9.08
CA THR A 32 13.82 5.43 -9.96
C THR A 32 13.31 6.24 -11.15
N LEU A 33 12.15 5.89 -11.70
CA LEU A 33 11.54 6.64 -12.80
C LEU A 33 11.13 8.02 -12.31
N CYS A 34 10.47 8.08 -11.15
CA CYS A 34 10.12 9.34 -10.49
C CYS A 34 11.36 10.20 -10.20
N ALA A 35 12.42 9.60 -9.61
CA ALA A 35 13.65 10.32 -9.30
C ALA A 35 14.40 10.87 -10.53
N LYS A 36 14.13 10.35 -11.72
CA LYS A 36 14.79 10.73 -12.99
C LYS A 36 13.87 11.45 -13.97
N ASP A 37 12.66 11.85 -13.55
CA ASP A 37 11.65 12.47 -14.42
C ASP A 37 11.34 11.63 -15.68
N MET A 38 11.27 10.31 -15.50
CA MET A 38 10.94 9.36 -16.55
C MET A 38 9.47 8.95 -16.45
N PRO A 39 8.77 8.75 -17.58
CA PRO A 39 7.38 8.32 -17.58
C PRO A 39 7.23 6.91 -16.99
N GLY A 40 6.08 6.67 -16.35
CA GLY A 40 5.68 5.35 -15.86
C GLY A 40 5.69 5.17 -14.34
N SER A 41 6.12 6.16 -13.55
CA SER A 41 5.93 6.12 -12.09
C SER A 41 4.46 6.39 -11.72
N ILE A 42 3.95 5.68 -10.72
CA ILE A 42 2.54 5.71 -10.30
C ILE A 42 2.44 5.50 -8.78
N ALA A 43 1.49 6.17 -8.13
CA ALA A 43 1.07 5.81 -6.78
C ALA A 43 -0.15 4.88 -6.86
N VAL A 44 -0.12 3.77 -6.11
CA VAL A 44 -1.15 2.72 -6.15
C VAL A 44 -1.80 2.54 -4.78
N MET A 45 -3.11 2.39 -4.78
CA MET A 45 -3.88 1.92 -3.62
C MET A 45 -5.00 1.00 -4.10
N ALA A 46 -5.19 -0.10 -3.37
CA ALA A 46 -6.31 -1.02 -3.56
C ALA A 46 -6.97 -1.30 -2.21
N MET A 47 -8.28 -1.49 -2.23
CA MET A 47 -9.09 -1.83 -1.07
C MET A 47 -10.01 -2.99 -1.42
N ALA A 48 -10.18 -3.92 -0.50
CA ALA A 48 -11.10 -5.03 -0.67
C ALA A 48 -11.73 -5.42 0.67
N GLU A 49 -12.73 -6.30 0.62
CA GLU A 49 -13.30 -6.87 1.84
C GLU A 49 -12.20 -7.56 2.68
N ALA A 50 -12.34 -7.52 4.00
CA ALA A 50 -11.31 -8.05 4.89
C ALA A 50 -11.04 -9.55 4.64
N GLY A 51 -9.77 -9.92 4.55
CA GLY A 51 -9.29 -11.27 4.27
C GLY A 51 -9.34 -11.71 2.81
N THR A 52 -9.63 -10.80 1.87
CA THR A 52 -9.78 -11.15 0.44
C THR A 52 -8.57 -10.81 -0.42
N LEU A 53 -7.65 -9.97 0.06
CA LEU A 53 -6.37 -9.75 -0.62
C LEU A 53 -5.42 -10.92 -0.34
N LEU A 54 -4.75 -11.41 -1.39
CA LEU A 54 -3.72 -12.43 -1.24
C LEU A 54 -2.57 -11.86 -0.41
N ASN A 55 -2.24 -12.54 0.69
CA ASN A 55 -1.02 -12.25 1.45
C ASN A 55 0.18 -12.83 0.71
N ALA A 56 0.74 -12.03 -0.20
CA ALA A 56 1.96 -12.34 -0.92
C ALA A 56 3.18 -11.95 -0.07
N PRO A 57 4.28 -12.73 -0.11
CA PRO A 57 5.53 -12.39 0.56
C PRO A 57 6.21 -11.14 -0.01
#